data_AF-A0A1H3KUF2-F1
#
_entry.id   AF-A0A1H3KUF2-F1
#
_cell.length_a   1.000
_cell.length_b   1.000
_cell.length_c   1.000
_cell.angle_alpha   90.00
_cell.angle_beta   90.00
_cell.angle_gamma   90.00
#
_symmetry.space_group_name_H-M   'P 1'
#
loop_
_entity.id
_entity.type
_entity.pdbx_description
1 polymer ?
#
loop_
_entity_poly.entity_id
_entity_poly.type
_entity_poly.pdbx_seq_one_letter_code
_entity_poly.pdbx_strand_id
1 'polypeptide(L)' 'MGGTKVGTWVSMDECSISYTVCQDEVEFEIGGQSGFDLFTTEAGLAKLVARATDALRELRELRAQEEQ' A
#
# COMPACT_ATOMS: atom_id res chain seq x y z
N MET A 1 -22.89 -7.48 0.53
CA MET A 1 -22.74 -6.04 0.17
C MET A 1 -21.63 -5.94 -0.85
N GLY A 2 -21.96 -5.64 -2.10
CA GLY A 2 -20.97 -5.48 -3.17
C GLY A 2 -20.45 -4.05 -3.16
N GLY A 3 -19.17 -3.87 -2.83
CA GLY A 3 -18.50 -2.59 -3.00
C GLY A 3 -18.14 -2.36 -4.47
N THR A 4 -18.34 -1.16 -4.96
CA THR A 4 -17.86 -0.75 -6.29
C THR A 4 -16.34 -0.78 -6.30
N LYS A 5 -15.74 -1.67 -7.11
CA LYS A 5 -14.29 -1.71 -7.33
C LYS A 5 -13.94 -0.69 -8.42
N VAL A 6 -13.43 0.47 -8.01
CA VAL A 6 -12.74 1.38 -8.92
C VAL A 6 -11.26 1.00 -8.88
N GLY A 7 -10.66 0.71 -10.04
CA GLY A 7 -9.25 0.33 -10.14
C GLY A 7 -8.49 1.32 -11.00
N THR A 8 -7.45 1.93 -10.43
CA THR A 8 -6.40 2.63 -11.16
C THR A 8 -5.08 1.96 -10.82
N TRP A 9 -4.16 1.86 -11.78
CA TRP A 9 -2.82 1.33 -11.56
C TRP A 9 -1.86 2.50 -11.41
N VAL A 10 -1.10 2.52 -10.32
CA VAL A 10 -0.11 3.56 -10.03
C VAL A 10 1.23 2.87 -9.79
N SER A 11 2.28 3.32 -10.47
CA SER A 11 3.65 2.89 -10.17
C SER A 11 4.16 3.69 -8.96
N MET A 12 4.75 3.00 -7.99
CA MET A 12 5.18 3.60 -6.72
C MET A 12 6.70 3.75 -6.60
N ASP A 13 7.49 3.31 -7.58
CA ASP A 13 8.96 3.26 -7.49
C ASP A 13 9.62 4.64 -7.32
N GLU A 14 8.99 5.70 -7.84
CA GLU A 14 9.51 7.07 -7.82
C GLU A 14 8.59 8.06 -7.07
N CYS A 15 7.60 7.57 -6.32
CA CYS A 15 6.65 8.42 -5.61
C CYS A 15 7.03 8.63 -4.15
N SER A 16 6.76 9.82 -3.61
CA SER A 16 6.86 10.07 -2.17
C SER A 16 5.71 9.38 -1.44
N ILE A 17 6.03 8.77 -0.29
CA ILE A 17 5.03 8.24 0.64
C ILE A 17 5.25 8.93 1.99
N SER A 18 4.30 9.76 2.39
CA SER A 18 4.24 10.37 3.72
C SER A 18 3.05 9.81 4.50
N TYR A 19 3.11 9.93 5.81
CA TYR A 19 1.99 9.59 6.67
C TYR A 19 1.85 10.56 7.83
N THR A 20 0.61 10.72 8.30
CA THR A 20 0.28 11.45 9.53
C THR A 20 -0.59 10.56 10.41
N VAL A 21 -0.32 10.57 11.71
CA VAL A 21 -1.14 9.87 12.71
C VAL A 21 -2.07 10.88 13.37
N CYS A 22 -3.37 10.63 13.29
CA CYS A 22 -4.41 11.48 13.83
C CYS A 22 -5.34 10.63 14.72
N GLN A 23 -5.17 10.75 16.04
CA GLN A 23 -5.89 9.93 17.02
C GLN A 23 -5.71 8.43 16.73
N ASP A 24 -6.78 7.77 16.27
CA ASP A 24 -6.87 6.32 16.08
C ASP A 24 -6.69 5.92 14.60
N GLU A 25 -6.38 6.90 13.75
CA GLU A 25 -6.29 6.79 12.31
C GLU A 25 -4.92 7.21 11.79
N VAL A 26 -4.55 6.63 10.65
CA VAL A 26 -3.37 6.99 9.87
C VAL A 26 -3.83 7.37 8.48
N GLU A 27 -3.37 8.54 8.05
CA GLU A 27 -3.51 9.05 6.70
C GLU A 27 -2.17 8.89 5.98
N PHE A 28 -2.19 8.21 4.83
CA PHE A 28 -1.06 8.15 3.92
C PHE A 28 -1.30 9.09 2.74
N GLU A 29 -0.29 9.85 2.38
CA GLU A 29 -0.25 10.63 1.15
C GLU A 29 0.76 9.96 0.21
N ILE A 30 0.30 9.51 -0.95
CA ILE A 30 1.11 8.77 -1.94
C ILE A 30 1.17 9.55 -3.24
N GLY A 31 2.35 10.03 -3.62
CA GLY A 31 2.57 10.76 -4.88
C GLY A 31 2.34 12.27 -4.82
N GLY A 32 2.13 12.85 -3.62
CA GLY A 32 2.04 14.29 -3.42
C GLY A 32 0.83 14.92 -4.11
N GLN A 33 1.04 16.04 -4.81
CA GLN A 33 -0.02 16.92 -5.33
C GLN A 33 -0.99 16.28 -6.35
N SER A 34 -0.54 15.25 -7.08
CA SER A 34 -1.36 14.45 -8.01
C SER A 34 -1.54 13.01 -7.53
N GLY A 35 -1.26 12.80 -6.25
CA GLY A 35 -1.29 11.52 -5.58
C GLY A 35 -2.69 11.05 -5.21
N PHE A 36 -2.73 10.10 -4.28
CA PHE A 36 -3.96 9.72 -3.61
C PHE A 36 -3.72 9.56 -2.12
N ASP A 37 -4.77 9.82 -1.35
CA ASP A 37 -4.76 9.68 0.09
C ASP A 37 -5.43 8.36 0.50
N LEU A 38 -4.80 7.65 1.43
CA LEU A 38 -5.33 6.42 2.02
C LEU A 38 -5.50 6.61 3.52
N PHE A 39 -6.75 6.53 3.98
CA PHE A 39 -7.07 6.54 5.41
C PHE A 39 -7.29 5.12 5.92
N THR A 40 -6.72 4.83 7.09
CA THR A 40 -6.90 3.55 7.76
C THR A 40 -6.87 3.70 9.27
N THR A 41 -7.61 2.84 9.96
CA THR A 41 -7.46 2.63 11.42
C THR A 41 -6.24 1.77 11.72
N GLU A 42 -5.87 1.66 13.01
CA GLU A 42 -4.83 0.72 13.47
C GLU A 42 -5.06 -0.72 12.96
N ALA A 43 -6.29 -1.22 13.11
CA ALA A 43 -6.64 -2.58 12.68
C ALA A 43 -6.55 -2.76 11.15
N GLY A 44 -6.87 -1.71 10.38
CA GLY A 44 -6.68 -1.71 8.93
C GLY A 44 -5.21 -1.67 8.53
N LEU A 45 -4.40 -0.86 9.24
CA LEU A 45 -2.97 -0.72 8.99
C LEU A 45 -2.22 -2.02 9.31
N ALA A 46 -2.53 -2.66 10.43
CA ALA A 46 -1.96 -3.97 10.78
C ALA A 46 -2.23 -5.02 9.69
N LYS A 47 -3.43 -5.03 9.12
CA LYS A 47 -3.78 -5.92 7.99
C LYS A 47 -3.01 -5.56 6.72
N LEU A 48 -2.88 -4.27 6.40
CA LEU A 48 -2.11 -3.81 5.25
C LEU A 48 -0.64 -4.23 5.36
N VAL A 49 0.00 -4.00 6.51
CA VAL A 49 1.40 -4.39 6.77
C VAL A 49 1.60 -5.90 6.60
N ALA A 50 0.72 -6.72 7.16
CA ALA A 50 0.80 -8.17 7.03
C ALA A 50 0.75 -8.60 5.55
N ARG A 51 -0.24 -8.10 4.80
CA ARG A 51 -0.42 -8.46 3.39
C ARG A 51 0.69 -7.91 2.47
N ALA A 52 1.16 -6.69 2.71
CA ALA A 52 2.27 -6.12 1.97
C ALA A 52 3.58 -6.90 2.21
N THR A 53 3.79 -7.37 3.45
CA THR A 53 4.96 -8.21 3.79
C THR A 53 4.91 -9.55 3.07
N ASP A 54 3.75 -10.21 3.07
CA ASP A 54 3.56 -11.46 2.32
C ASP A 54 3.80 -11.25 0.81
N ALA A 55 3.21 -10.21 0.23
CA ALA A 55 3.37 -9.88 -1.19
C ALA A 55 4.84 -9.58 -1.56
N LEU A 56 5.57 -8.86 -0.71
CA LEU A 56 6.99 -8.59 -0.92
C LEU A 56 7.83 -9.87 -0.86
N ARG A 57 7.50 -10.81 0.05
CA ARG A 57 8.16 -12.11 0.11
C ARG A 57 7.95 -12.89 -1.19
N GLU A 58 6.71 -13.03 -1.62
CA GLU A 58 6.36 -13.74 -2.85
C GLU A 58 7.06 -13.14 -4.07
N LEU A 59 7.10 -11.80 -4.18
CA LEU A 59 7.80 -11.12 -5.28
C LEU A 59 9.30 -11.43 -5.31
N ARG A 60 9.94 -11.53 -4.15
CA ARG A 60 11.37 -11.90 -4.04
C ARG A 60 11.62 -13.35 -4.43
N GLU A 61 10.73 -14.26 -4.02
CA GLU A 61 10.80 -15.68 -4.37
C GLU A 61 10.66 -15.88 -5.88
N LEU A 62 9.73 -15.17 -6.53
CA LEU A 62 9.56 -15.20 -7.98
C LEU A 62 10.81 -14.72 -8.72
N ARG A 63 11.39 -13.57 -8.32
CA ARG A 63 12.62 -13.07 -8.94
C ARG A 63 13.80 -14.04 -8.80
N ALA A 64 13.95 -14.69 -7.65
CA ALA A 64 15.02 -15.66 -7.42
C ALA A 64 14.89 -16.94 -8.27
N GLN A 65 13.69 -17.25 -8.76
CA GLN A 65 13.44 -18.38 -9.67
C GLN A 65 13.72 -18.02 -11.14
N GLU A 66 13.51 -16.76 -11.53
CA GLU A 66 13.79 -16.27 -12.90
C GLU A 66 15.30 -16.14 -13.19
N GLU A 67 16.13 -16.02 -12.14
CA GLU A 67 17.60 -15.93 -12.24
C GLU A 67 18.31 -17.30 -12.29
N GLN A 68 17.57 -18.41 -12.25
CA GLN A 68 18.08 -19.80 -12.30
C GLN A 68 17.86 -20.46 -13.67
#